data_AF-A0A193G1W5-F1
#
_entry.id   AF-A0A193G1W5-F1
#
_cell.length_a   1.000
_cell.length_b   1.000
_cell.length_c   1.000
_cell.angle_alpha   90.00
_cell.angle_beta   90.00
_cell.angle_gamma   90.00
#
_symmetry.space_group_name_H-M   'P 1'
#
loop_
_entity.id
_entity.type
_entity.pdbx_description
1 polymer ?
#
loop_
_entity_poly.entity_id
_entity_poly.type
_entity_poly.pdbx_seq_one_letter_code
_entity_poly.pdbx_strand_id
1 'polypeptide(L)'
;MRELLEVDAQRALDAERRIRQDARQVTNVPTHSPSPSATSAPTVSASPTPTAPPPSPKEAAIPRLKGIVGVGGRLSAVVTADGQDTIYRDGLAVPFAGRDPGLRLVRIASPCADFLDTRNRSLAICVNGVHK
;
A
#
# COMPACT_ATOMS: atom_id res chain seq x y z
N MET A 1 34.70 -18.83 17.24
CA MET A 1 33.81 -19.21 16.12
C MET A 1 32.46 -19.80 16.57
N ARG A 2 32.32 -20.34 17.79
CA ARG A 2 31.05 -20.88 18.32
C ARG A 2 30.10 -19.80 18.86
N GLU A 3 30.68 -18.69 19.29
CA GLU A 3 30.01 -17.52 19.88
C GLU A 3 29.10 -16.76 18.90
N LEU A 4 29.43 -16.74 17.60
CA LEU A 4 28.65 -15.99 16.60
C LEU A 4 27.30 -16.66 16.30
N LEU A 5 27.25 -18.00 16.36
CA LEU A 5 26.02 -18.77 16.12
C LEU A 5 24.99 -18.59 17.25
N GLU A 6 25.47 -18.40 18.48
CA GLU A 6 24.65 -18.20 19.67
C GLU A 6 24.00 -16.81 19.68
N VAL A 7 24.73 -15.79 19.19
CA VAL A 7 24.22 -14.41 19.06
C VAL A 7 23.05 -14.34 18.07
N ASP A 8 23.16 -15.03 16.94
CA ASP A 8 22.10 -15.04 15.93
C ASP A 8 20.84 -15.79 16.41
N ALA A 9 21.02 -16.92 17.11
CA ALA A 9 19.92 -17.65 17.72
C ALA A 9 19.19 -16.82 18.79
N GLN A 10 19.94 -16.08 19.61
CA GLN A 10 19.39 -15.23 20.65
C GLN A 10 18.58 -14.07 20.05
N ARG A 11 19.09 -13.43 19.00
CA ARG A 11 18.40 -12.34 18.29
C ARG A 11 17.08 -12.79 17.67
N ALA A 12 17.03 -14.01 17.13
CA ALA A 12 15.80 -14.59 16.57
C ALA A 12 14.74 -14.83 17.66
N LEU A 13 15.15 -15.39 18.81
CA LEU A 13 14.25 -15.65 19.94
C LEU A 13 13.67 -14.36 20.54
N ASP A 14 14.46 -13.30 20.62
CA ASP A 14 13.99 -12.00 21.12
C ASP A 14 12.99 -11.33 20.18
N ALA A 15 13.16 -11.49 18.86
CA ALA A 15 12.20 -10.99 17.88
C ALA A 15 10.83 -11.70 18.00
N GLU A 16 10.82 -13.03 18.15
CA GLU A 16 9.58 -13.79 18.34
C GLU A 16 8.87 -13.44 19.65
N ARG A 17 9.62 -13.23 20.74
CA ARG A 17 9.05 -12.83 22.04
C ARG A 17 8.36 -11.49 21.98
N ARG A 18 8.93 -10.51 21.26
CA ARG A 18 8.29 -9.19 21.06
C ARG A 18 6.98 -9.32 20.30
N ILE A 19 6.95 -10.08 19.22
CA ILE A 19 5.72 -10.32 18.42
C ILE A 19 4.63 -10.97 19.28
N ARG A 20 4.98 -11.96 20.12
CA ARG A 20 4.01 -12.61 21.02
C ARG A 20 3.53 -11.71 22.17
N GLN A 21 4.38 -10.81 22.67
CA GLN A 21 3.99 -9.85 23.72
C GLN A 21 3.08 -8.75 23.17
N ASP A 22 3.36 -8.26 21.97
CA ASP A 22 2.52 -7.30 21.26
C ASP A 22 1.11 -7.88 21.04
N ALA A 23 1.04 -9.15 20.58
CA ALA A 23 -0.21 -9.88 20.43
C ALA A 23 -0.98 -10.10 21.75
N ARG A 24 -0.30 -10.10 22.91
CA ARG A 24 -0.95 -10.21 24.24
C ARG A 24 -1.37 -8.86 24.82
N GLN A 25 -0.80 -7.74 24.36
CA GLN A 25 -1.07 -6.41 24.89
C GLN A 25 -2.36 -5.78 24.33
N VAL A 26 -2.88 -6.30 23.22
CA VAL A 26 -4.15 -5.83 22.61
C VAL A 26 -5.40 -6.31 23.37
N THR A 27 -5.26 -7.15 24.41
CA THR A 27 -6.42 -7.75 25.13
C THR A 27 -6.77 -7.08 26.46
N ASN A 28 -6.27 -5.87 26.77
CA ASN A 28 -6.64 -5.23 28.05
C ASN A 28 -6.87 -3.71 27.94
N VAL A 29 -8.11 -3.33 27.60
CA VAL A 29 -8.67 -2.01 27.91
C VAL A 29 -9.85 -2.19 28.88
N PRO A 30 -9.69 -1.91 30.19
CA PRO A 30 -10.80 -1.89 31.14
C PRO A 30 -11.16 -0.46 31.53
N THR A 31 -12.43 -0.07 31.38
CA THR A 31 -13.05 0.96 32.24
C THR A 31 -14.55 0.65 32.37
N HIS A 32 -14.90 -0.02 33.46
CA HIS A 32 -16.29 -0.16 33.92
C HIS A 32 -16.33 0.16 35.41
N SER A 33 -17.01 1.26 35.78
CA SER A 33 -17.72 1.53 37.05
C SER A 33 -17.94 3.06 37.20
N PRO A 34 -19.03 3.53 37.85
CA PRO A 34 -19.69 2.88 38.98
C PRO A 34 -21.22 2.71 38.88
N SER A 35 -21.70 1.79 39.72
CA SER A 35 -23.11 1.54 40.11
C SER A 35 -23.80 2.81 40.64
N PRO A 36 -25.13 2.95 40.48
CA PRO A 36 -26.02 2.54 41.57
C PRO A 36 -27.29 1.78 41.12
N SER A 37 -27.68 0.81 41.96
CA SER A 37 -29.03 0.38 42.34
C SER A 37 -30.20 0.53 41.35
N ALA A 38 -30.80 -0.60 40.96
CA ALA A 38 -32.09 -1.09 41.50
C ALA A 38 -32.76 -2.12 40.55
N THR A 39 -33.05 -3.29 41.11
CA THR A 39 -34.26 -4.12 40.95
C THR A 39 -35.14 -3.92 39.70
N SER A 40 -35.23 -4.96 38.84
CA SER A 40 -36.48 -5.64 38.38
C SER A 40 -36.32 -6.29 37.00
N ALA A 41 -36.80 -7.53 36.86
CA ALA A 41 -37.05 -8.23 35.58
C ALA A 41 -38.31 -7.65 34.87
N PRO A 42 -38.82 -8.14 33.71
CA PRO A 42 -38.28 -8.95 32.60
C PRO A 42 -38.60 -8.34 31.18
N THR A 43 -38.32 -9.10 30.11
CA THR A 43 -39.08 -9.21 28.82
C THR A 43 -38.87 -8.27 27.61
N VAL A 44 -38.52 -8.92 26.47
CA VAL A 44 -38.78 -8.69 25.02
C VAL A 44 -38.45 -7.34 24.36
N SER A 45 -37.54 -7.35 23.37
CA SER A 45 -37.77 -6.70 22.06
C SER A 45 -36.69 -7.02 21.03
N ALA A 46 -37.12 -7.09 19.78
CA ALA A 46 -36.37 -7.47 18.58
C ALA A 46 -35.02 -6.74 18.41
N SER A 47 -34.00 -7.51 18.01
CA SER A 47 -32.68 -6.98 17.63
C SER A 47 -32.78 -6.27 16.27
N PRO A 48 -32.42 -4.98 16.14
CA PRO A 48 -32.32 -4.33 14.84
C PRO A 48 -31.01 -4.77 14.15
N THR A 49 -31.13 -5.24 12.91
CA THR A 49 -30.00 -5.62 12.05
C THR A 49 -29.04 -4.43 11.87
N PRO A 50 -27.73 -4.55 12.18
CA PRO A 50 -26.78 -3.45 12.00
C PRO A 50 -26.62 -3.13 10.51
N THR A 51 -27.01 -1.91 10.11
CA THR A 51 -26.71 -1.38 8.78
C THR A 51 -25.20 -1.27 8.64
N ALA A 52 -24.61 -2.04 7.71
CA ALA A 52 -23.19 -1.95 7.40
C ALA A 52 -22.86 -0.53 6.90
N PRO A 53 -21.75 0.09 7.35
CA PRO A 53 -21.33 1.39 6.87
C PRO A 53 -21.05 1.34 5.36
N PRO A 54 -21.34 2.41 4.61
CA PRO A 54 -21.13 2.43 3.16
C PRO A 54 -19.64 2.20 2.85
N PRO A 55 -19.32 1.50 1.75
CA PRO A 55 -17.93 1.29 1.36
C PRO A 55 -17.26 2.65 1.12
N SER A 56 -16.14 2.89 1.81
CA SER A 56 -15.33 4.10 1.63
C SER A 56 -15.01 4.31 0.14
N PRO A 57 -14.96 5.58 -0.33
CA PRO A 57 -14.64 5.86 -1.73
C PRO A 57 -13.28 5.26 -2.07
N LYS A 58 -13.22 4.43 -3.12
CA LYS A 58 -11.94 4.01 -3.68
C LYS A 58 -11.32 5.25 -4.30
N GLU A 59 -10.38 5.87 -3.60
CA GLU A 59 -9.57 6.97 -4.13
C GLU A 59 -9.00 6.51 -5.48
N ALA A 60 -9.30 7.25 -6.54
CA ALA A 60 -8.84 6.90 -7.88
C ALA A 60 -7.31 6.83 -7.86
N ALA A 61 -6.74 5.68 -8.22
CA ALA A 61 -5.32 5.43 -8.08
C ALA A 61 -4.54 6.32 -9.07
N ILE A 62 -4.01 7.44 -8.57
CA ILE A 62 -3.16 8.32 -9.37
C ILE A 62 -1.89 7.55 -9.76
N PRO A 63 -1.55 7.46 -11.06
CA PRO A 63 -0.36 6.74 -11.50
C PRO A 63 0.91 7.40 -10.96
N ARG A 64 1.83 6.59 -10.43
CA ARG A 64 3.09 7.07 -9.84
C ARG A 64 4.29 6.40 -10.49
N LEU A 65 5.33 7.18 -10.79
CA LEU A 65 6.58 6.65 -11.31
C LEU A 65 7.47 6.21 -10.14
N LYS A 66 7.77 4.90 -10.06
CA LYS A 66 8.68 4.34 -9.05
C LYS A 66 10.14 4.62 -9.38
N GLY A 67 10.49 4.62 -10.66
CA GLY A 67 11.86 4.80 -11.10
C GLY A 67 12.03 4.64 -12.61
N ILE A 68 13.19 5.08 -13.08
CA ILE A 68 13.66 4.89 -14.46
C ILE A 68 14.98 4.12 -14.38
N VAL A 69 15.07 3.05 -15.17
CA VAL A 69 16.24 2.17 -15.23
C VAL A 69 16.77 2.12 -16.66
N GLY A 70 18.08 2.07 -16.83
CA GLY A 70 18.74 1.94 -18.13
C GLY A 70 19.48 0.62 -18.25
N VAL A 71 19.19 -0.18 -19.28
CA VAL A 71 19.89 -1.45 -19.57
C VAL A 71 20.28 -1.47 -21.04
N GLY A 72 21.57 -1.67 -21.34
CA GLY A 72 22.07 -1.78 -22.72
C GLY A 72 21.74 -0.58 -23.62
N GLY A 73 21.71 0.63 -23.05
CA GLY A 73 21.36 1.87 -23.78
C GLY A 73 19.87 2.12 -23.98
N ARG A 74 18.99 1.30 -23.39
CA ARG A 74 17.53 1.50 -23.43
C ARG A 74 17.00 1.88 -22.05
N LEU A 75 16.14 2.90 -22.00
CA LEU A 75 15.46 3.31 -20.78
C LEU A 75 14.15 2.54 -20.61
N SER A 76 13.83 2.23 -19.36
CA SER A 76 12.56 1.65 -18.94
C SER A 76 12.04 2.39 -17.71
N ALA A 77 10.74 2.67 -17.69
CA ALA A 77 10.04 3.37 -16.62
C ALA A 77 9.09 2.38 -15.92
N VAL A 78 9.13 2.35 -14.58
CA VAL A 78 8.22 1.53 -13.77
C VAL A 78 7.15 2.43 -13.17
N VAL A 79 5.91 2.29 -13.64
CA VAL A 79 4.76 3.09 -13.22
C VAL A 79 3.79 2.22 -12.46
N THR A 80 3.44 2.59 -11.23
CA THR A 80 2.35 1.97 -10.47
C THR A 80 1.04 2.67 -10.81
N ALA A 81 0.07 1.94 -11.35
CA ALA A 81 -1.28 2.41 -11.64
C ALA A 81 -2.28 1.37 -11.15
N ASP A 82 -3.39 1.80 -10.53
CA ASP A 82 -4.40 0.89 -9.95
C ASP A 82 -3.80 -0.16 -8.96
N GLY A 83 -2.73 0.22 -8.27
CA GLY A 83 -2.01 -0.67 -7.35
C GLY A 83 -1.17 -1.76 -8.03
N GLN A 84 -1.01 -1.72 -9.35
CA GLN A 84 -0.22 -2.67 -10.14
C GLN A 84 0.96 -1.98 -10.81
N ASP A 85 2.11 -2.65 -10.81
CA ASP A 85 3.32 -2.14 -11.47
C ASP A 85 3.28 -2.47 -12.97
N THR A 86 3.52 -1.45 -13.78
CA THR A 86 3.55 -1.52 -15.24
C THR A 86 4.89 -0.99 -15.73
N ILE A 87 5.52 -1.72 -16.65
CA ILE A 87 6.84 -1.38 -17.19
C ILE A 87 6.66 -0.83 -18.60
N TYR A 88 7.15 0.37 -18.82
CA TYR A 88 7.27 0.99 -20.13
C TYR A 88 8.71 1.00 -20.59
N ARG A 89 8.96 0.88 -21.88
CA ARG A 89 10.30 0.89 -22.46
C ARG A 89 10.37 1.91 -23.58
N ASP A 90 11.49 2.63 -23.64
CA ASP A 90 11.70 3.65 -24.65
C ASP A 90 11.55 3.10 -26.07
N GLY A 91 10.92 3.89 -26.94
CA GLY A 91 10.51 3.52 -28.30
C GLY A 91 9.24 2.67 -28.40
N LEU A 92 8.59 2.31 -27.28
CA LEU A 92 7.30 1.58 -27.28
C LEU A 92 6.22 2.42 -26.61
N ALA A 93 5.14 2.72 -27.33
CA ALA A 93 4.01 3.46 -26.79
C ALA A 93 3.17 2.63 -25.80
N VAL A 94 3.14 1.31 -25.97
CA VAL A 94 2.39 0.38 -25.11
C VAL A 94 3.28 -0.15 -23.99
N PRO A 95 2.69 -0.56 -22.85
CA PRO A 95 3.47 -1.19 -21.78
C PRO A 95 4.16 -2.46 -22.28
N PHE A 96 5.42 -2.60 -21.90
CA PHE A 96 6.23 -3.79 -22.19
C PHE A 96 5.83 -4.97 -21.29
N ALA A 97 5.45 -4.69 -20.04
CA ALA A 97 4.97 -5.68 -19.08
C ALA A 97 3.97 -5.04 -18.09
N GLY A 98 3.10 -5.87 -17.50
CA GLY A 98 2.05 -5.42 -16.60
C GLY A 98 0.70 -5.20 -17.31
N ARG A 99 -0.28 -4.68 -16.57
CA ARG A 99 -1.61 -4.36 -17.10
C ARG A 99 -1.57 -2.98 -17.76
N ASP A 100 -2.22 -2.81 -18.92
CA ASP A 100 -2.34 -1.48 -19.55
C ASP A 100 -3.29 -0.57 -18.74
N PRO A 101 -2.79 0.52 -18.14
CA PRO A 101 -3.62 1.49 -17.43
C PRO A 101 -4.29 2.50 -18.37
N GLY A 102 -4.14 2.36 -19.69
CA GLY A 102 -4.63 3.32 -20.67
C GLY A 102 -3.69 4.50 -20.91
N LEU A 103 -2.44 4.39 -20.45
CA LEU A 103 -1.38 5.37 -20.72
C LEU A 103 -0.51 4.90 -21.89
N ARG A 104 -0.17 5.82 -22.76
CA ARG A 104 0.74 5.60 -23.90
C ARG A 104 2.03 6.37 -23.67
N LEU A 105 3.16 5.68 -23.67
CA LEU A 105 4.47 6.32 -23.48
C LEU A 105 4.83 7.14 -24.73
N VAL A 106 5.23 8.39 -24.49
CA VAL A 106 5.80 9.28 -25.52
C VAL A 106 7.32 9.24 -25.44
N ARG A 107 7.86 9.43 -24.23
CA ARG A 107 9.30 9.52 -24.01
C ARG A 107 9.66 9.26 -22.55
N ILE A 108 10.84 8.68 -22.32
CA ILE A 108 11.43 8.56 -20.98
C ILE A 108 12.63 9.50 -20.90
N ALA A 109 12.64 10.38 -19.90
CA ALA A 109 13.73 11.33 -19.67
C ALA A 109 13.89 11.59 -18.18
N SER A 110 14.89 10.95 -17.55
CA SER A 110 15.12 11.10 -16.11
C SER A 110 15.13 12.58 -15.68
N PRO A 111 14.35 12.96 -14.65
CA PRO A 111 13.64 12.12 -13.68
C PRO A 111 12.15 11.83 -14.00
N CYS A 112 11.69 12.11 -15.22
CA CYS A 112 10.28 12.01 -15.60
C CYS A 112 10.06 11.10 -16.80
N ALA A 113 8.81 10.68 -17.00
CA ALA A 113 8.36 10.03 -18.21
C ALA A 113 7.08 10.71 -18.68
N ASP A 114 7.01 10.96 -19.99
CA ASP A 114 5.91 11.64 -20.65
C ASP A 114 4.95 10.60 -21.24
N PHE A 115 3.67 10.74 -20.93
CA PHE A 115 2.61 9.85 -21.35
C PHE A 115 1.47 10.61 -22.01
N LEU A 116 0.67 9.90 -22.79
CA LEU A 116 -0.64 10.33 -23.26
C LEU A 116 -1.71 9.44 -22.63
N ASP A 117 -2.72 10.04 -22.02
CA ASP A 117 -3.93 9.33 -21.59
C ASP A 117 -4.83 9.00 -22.80
N THR A 118 -5.84 8.15 -22.57
CA THR A 118 -6.96 7.83 -23.45
C THR A 118 -7.64 9.04 -24.09
N ARG A 119 -7.61 10.21 -23.42
CA ARG A 119 -8.12 11.49 -23.94
C ARG A 119 -7.09 12.30 -24.73
N ASN A 120 -5.95 11.68 -25.08
CA ASN A 120 -4.81 12.29 -25.74
C ASN A 120 -4.24 13.50 -24.99
N ARG A 121 -4.29 13.47 -23.65
CA ARG A 121 -3.74 14.51 -22.78
C ARG A 121 -2.33 14.13 -22.36
N SER A 122 -1.39 15.06 -22.51
CA SER A 122 0.00 14.88 -22.06
C SER A 122 0.10 14.90 -20.53
N LEU A 123 0.73 13.88 -19.98
CA LEU A 123 0.96 13.68 -18.55
C LEU A 123 2.44 13.37 -18.33
N ALA A 124 3.13 14.25 -17.63
CA ALA A 124 4.47 13.99 -17.15
C ALA A 124 4.38 13.38 -15.74
N ILE A 125 4.90 12.17 -15.57
CA ILE A 125 4.97 11.52 -14.26
C ILE A 125 6.44 11.44 -13.87
N CYS A 126 6.81 12.05 -12.75
CA CYS A 126 8.18 12.12 -12.26
C CYS A 126 8.36 11.22 -11.04
N VAL A 127 9.59 10.76 -10.81
CA VAL A 127 9.92 10.01 -9.60
C VAL A 127 9.75 10.96 -8.40
N ASN A 128 8.88 10.61 -7.45
CA ASN A 128 8.67 11.43 -6.25
C ASN A 128 10.00 11.59 -5.50
N GLY A 129 10.52 12.82 -5.43
CA GLY A 129 11.80 13.12 -4.78
C GLY A 129 12.71 14.12 -5.49
N VAL A 130 12.30 14.73 -6.61
CA VAL A 130 13.13 15.69 -7.36
C VAL A 130 12.44 17.06 -7.49
N HIS A 131 12.03 17.63 -6.35
CA HIS A 131 11.81 19.07 -6.25
C HIS A 131 13.00 19.62 -5.45
N LYS A 132 13.91 20.31 -6.13
CA LYS A 132 14.98 21.09 -5.49
C LYS A 132 14.86 22.54 -5.94
#